data_AF-A0A2U2V5X9-F1
#
_entry.id   AF-A0A2U2V5X9-F1
#
_cell.length_a   1.000
_cell.length_b   1.000
_cell.length_c   1.000
_cell.angle_alpha   90.00
_cell.angle_beta   90.00
_cell.angle_gamma   90.00
#
_symmetry.space_group_name_H-M   'P 1'
#
loop_
_entity.id
_entity.type
_entity.pdbx_description
1 polymer ?
#
loop_
_entity_poly.entity_id
_entity_poly.type
_entity_poly.pdbx_seq_one_letter_code
_entity_poly.pdbx_strand_id
1 'polypeptide(L)' 'MLLSQQRPVVWVNLRELVSKGDNLVTAHLTARGNKADIQYRVRIDCKNENAIWQRQG' A
#
# COMPACT_ATOMS: atom_id res chain seq x y z
N MET A 1 -7.12 26.29 -13.35
CA MET A 1 -6.29 25.10 -13.64
C MET A 1 -6.80 23.97 -12.74
N LEU A 2 -7.63 23.06 -13.26
CA LEU A 2 -8.14 21.94 -12.49
C LEU A 2 -7.00 20.94 -12.31
N LEU A 3 -6.59 20.68 -11.07
CA LEU A 3 -5.68 19.60 -10.71
C LEU A 3 -6.38 18.27 -11.01
N SER A 4 -6.38 17.82 -12.26
CA SER A 4 -6.86 16.49 -12.61
C SER A 4 -5.79 15.47 -12.15
N GLN A 5 -6.20 14.48 -11.36
CA GLN A 5 -5.32 13.38 -10.96
C GLN A 5 -4.98 12.54 -12.19
N GLN A 6 -3.89 12.88 -12.88
CA GLN A 6 -3.31 12.05 -13.95
C GLN A 6 -2.76 10.72 -13.43
N ARG A 7 -2.51 10.61 -12.12
CA ARG A 7 -1.97 9.42 -11.46
C ARG A 7 -2.75 9.13 -10.17
N PRO A 8 -3.05 7.86 -9.87
CA PRO A 8 -3.67 7.49 -8.61
C PRO A 8 -2.73 7.82 -7.45
N VAL A 9 -3.27 8.45 -6.41
CA VAL A 9 -2.54 8.69 -5.16
C VAL A 9 -2.64 7.43 -4.31
N VAL A 10 -1.50 6.90 -3.88
CA VAL A 10 -1.42 5.74 -2.99
C VAL A 10 -0.84 6.19 -1.66
N TRP A 11 -1.48 5.84 -0.56
CA TRP A 11 -0.96 6.09 0.78
C TRP A 11 -0.95 4.82 1.62
N VAL A 12 -0.10 4.85 2.65
CA VAL A 12 -0.01 3.84 3.71
C VAL A 12 -0.48 4.47 5.02
N ASN A 13 -1.26 3.72 5.80
CA ASN A 13 -1.50 4.10 7.18
C ASN A 13 -0.39 3.51 8.07
N LEU A 14 0.53 4.36 8.54
CA LEU A 14 1.65 3.92 9.38
C LEU A 14 1.21 3.32 10.72
N ARG A 15 0.00 3.66 11.22
CA ARG A 15 -0.55 3.09 12.46
C ARG A 15 -0.97 1.64 12.31
N GLU A 16 -1.20 1.18 11.09
CA GLU A 16 -1.62 -0.19 10.77
C GLU A 16 -0.46 -1.05 10.26
N LEU A 17 0.77 -0.54 10.32
CA LEU A 17 1.95 -1.33 10.00
C LEU A 17 2.14 -2.43 11.04
N VAL A 18 2.15 -3.66 10.57
CA VAL A 18 2.44 -4.84 11.42
C VAL A 18 3.82 -5.35 11.06
N SER A 19 4.78 -5.20 11.98
CA SER A 19 6.09 -5.85 11.85
C SER A 19 6.04 -7.29 12.35
N LYS A 20 6.59 -8.23 11.58
CA LYS A 20 6.77 -9.63 11.98
C LYS A 20 8.27 -9.96 11.95
N GLY A 21 8.93 -9.80 13.09
CA GLY A 21 10.39 -9.88 13.17
C GLY A 21 11.07 -8.65 12.55
N ASP A 22 12.38 -8.74 12.35
CA ASP A 22 13.21 -7.56 12.07
C ASP A 22 13.13 -7.05 10.62
N ASN A 23 12.69 -7.89 9.66
CA ASN A 23 12.78 -7.59 8.23
C ASN A 23 11.47 -7.78 7.45
N LEU A 24 10.38 -8.22 8.09
CA LEU A 24 9.10 -8.39 7.42
C LEU A 24 8.09 -7.38 7.94
N VAL A 25 7.60 -6.53 7.05
CA VAL A 25 6.57 -5.54 7.35
C VAL A 25 5.32 -5.84 6.53
N THR A 26 4.16 -5.85 7.18
CA THR A 26 2.87 -5.88 6.49
C THR A 26 2.25 -4.48 6.53
N ALA A 27 1.95 -3.94 5.36
CA ALA A 27 1.35 -2.62 5.17
C ALA A 27 0.00 -2.72 4.48
N HIS A 28 -0.94 -1.88 4.92
CA HIS A 28 -2.19 -1.64 4.22
C HIS A 28 -2.06 -0.39 3.36
N LEU A 29 -2.25 -0.55 2.06
CA LEU A 29 -2.21 0.54 1.10
C LEU A 29 -3.60 0.83 0.56
N THR A 30 -3.91 2.10 0.39
CA THR A 30 -5.12 2.55 -0.29
C THR A 30 -4.71 3.36 -1.50
N ALA A 31 -5.14 2.90 -2.67
CA ALA A 31 -4.98 3.61 -3.94
C ALA A 31 -6.29 4.32 -4.27
N ARG A 32 -6.28 5.65 -4.32
CA ARG A 32 -7.46 6.43 -4.65
C ARG A 32 -7.82 6.30 -6.11
N GLY A 33 -9.02 5.78 -6.36
CA GLY A 33 -9.62 5.75 -7.68
C GLY A 33 -10.71 6.80 -7.82
N ASN A 34 -11.08 7.10 -9.06
CA ASN A 34 -12.14 8.07 -9.37
C ASN A 34 -13.53 7.57 -8.94
N LYS A 35 -13.76 6.25 -9.01
CA LYS A 35 -15.06 5.63 -8.68
C LYS A 35 -15.07 4.93 -7.33
N ALA A 36 -13.94 4.35 -6.95
CA ALA A 36 -13.75 3.63 -5.69
C ALA A 36 -12.26 3.57 -5.37
N ASP A 37 -11.94 3.52 -4.07
CA ASP A 37 -10.58 3.24 -3.61
C ASP A 37 -10.28 1.74 -3.76
N ILE A 38 -9.04 1.38 -4.08
CA ILE A 38 -8.57 0.00 -4.15
C ILE A 38 -7.64 -0.24 -2.96
N GLN A 39 -7.89 -1.31 -2.21
CA GLN A 39 -7.08 -1.68 -1.06
C GLN A 39 -6.11 -2.80 -1.39
N TYR A 40 -4.88 -2.71 -0.87
CA TYR A 40 -3.86 -3.74 -0.98
C TYR A 40 -3.28 -4.06 0.39
N ARG A 41 -3.00 -5.34 0.62
CA ARG A 41 -2.10 -5.79 1.68
C ARG A 41 -0.76 -6.09 1.03
N VAL A 42 0.28 -5.43 1.50
CA VAL A 42 1.64 -5.61 1.00
C VAL A 42 2.49 -6.24 2.09
N ARG A 43 3.17 -7.33 1.76
CA ARG A 43 4.21 -7.91 2.61
C ARG A 43 5.56 -7.50 2.03
N ILE A 44 6.29 -6.71 2.79
CA ILE A 44 7.60 -6.15 2.43
C ILE A 44 8.65 -6.99 3.15
N ASP A 45 9.57 -7.57 2.37
CA ASP A 45 10.78 -8.18 2.86
C ASP A 45 11.94 -7.21 2.66
N CYS A 46 12.28 -6.51 3.75
CA CYS A 46 13.33 -5.49 3.76
C CYS A 46 14.72 -6.08 3.53
N LYS A 47 14.93 -7.36 3.85
CA LYS A 47 16.23 -8.02 3.70
C LYS A 47 16.50 -8.45 2.27
N ASN A 48 15.46 -8.95 1.60
CA ASN A 48 15.55 -9.48 0.23
C ASN A 48 15.05 -8.47 -0.82
N GLU A 49 14.79 -7.22 -0.42
CA GLU A 49 14.31 -6.14 -1.29
C GLU A 49 13.08 -6.51 -2.13
N ASN A 50 12.16 -7.27 -1.54
CA ASN A 50 11.01 -7.82 -2.24
C ASN A 50 9.69 -7.35 -1.60
N ALA A 51 8.64 -7.26 -2.42
CA ALA A 51 7.30 -6.93 -1.99
C ALA A 51 6.26 -7.83 -2.66
N ILE A 52 5.44 -8.49 -1.86
CA ILE A 52 4.32 -9.30 -2.33
C ILE A 52 3.03 -8.50 -2.14
N TRP A 53 2.27 -8.35 -3.23
CA TRP A 53 1.08 -7.52 -3.29
C TRP A 53 -0.17 -8.37 -3.37
N GLN A 54 -1.12 -8.14 -2.46
CA GLN A 54 -2.41 -8.82 -2.47
C GLN A 54 -3.55 -7.80 -2.47
N ARG A 55 -4.30 -7.73 -3.58
CA ARG A 55 -5.53 -6.92 -3.63
C ARG A 55 -6.52 -7.45 -2.60
N GLN A 56 -7.10 -6.53 -1.83
CA GLN A 56 -8.21 -6.81 -0.93
C GLN A 56 -9.51 -6.45 -1.65
N GLY A 57 -10.51 -7.33 -1.55
CA GLY A 57 -11.82 -7.19 -2.19
C GLY A 57 -12.87 -6.62 -1.24
#